data_AF-A0A9D1BZ14-F1
#
_entry.id   AF-A0A9D1BZ14-F1
#
_cell.length_a   1.000
_cell.length_b   1.000
_cell.length_c   1.000
_cell.angle_alpha   90.00
_cell.angle_beta   90.00
_cell.angle_gamma   90.00
#
_symmetry.space_group_name_H-M   'P 1'
#
loop_
_entity.id
_entity.type
_entity.pdbx_description
1 polymer ?
#
loop_
_entity_poly.entity_id
_entity_poly.type
_entity_poly.pdbx_seq_one_letter_code
_entity_poly.pdbx_strand_id
1 'polypeptide(L)'
;MRIRISRSTLRGLLATLCLLAFLGCCYALGNRLSPRDAMGHPLLLSPSVYRAERYRRAAVGWVSRMGTVDRLLTDVLAEEGGTDPAHLYALGRRAEEAVGESTAVLQDVVFTPPPAALVGLAEQVQAVAQAYLEAAQATARWVGAPEPEARYAALERLRTARGLRMELERSAWLDAR
;
A
#
# COMPACT_ATOMS: atom_id res chain seq x y z
N MET A 1 -24.05 23.64 52.96
CA MET A 1 -23.97 22.15 52.95
C MET A 1 -22.54 21.74 52.61
N ARG A 2 -21.76 21.22 53.58
CA ARG A 2 -20.40 20.72 53.34
C ARG A 2 -20.47 19.21 53.06
N ILE A 3 -20.31 18.81 51.81
CA ILE A 3 -20.31 17.40 51.41
C ILE A 3 -19.00 16.77 51.89
N ARG A 4 -19.04 15.99 52.97
CA ARG A 4 -17.91 15.14 53.41
C ARG A 4 -17.92 13.86 52.56
N ILE A 5 -17.19 13.86 51.46
CA ILE A 5 -16.98 12.66 50.66
C ILE A 5 -15.86 11.84 51.28
N SER A 6 -16.12 10.58 51.63
CA SER A 6 -15.11 9.65 52.14
C SER A 6 -14.07 9.36 51.05
N ARG A 7 -12.79 9.25 51.44
CA ARG A 7 -11.71 8.85 50.51
C ARG A 7 -11.96 7.47 49.89
N SER A 8 -12.70 6.59 50.57
CA SER A 8 -13.08 5.27 50.05
C SER A 8 -14.15 5.36 48.96
N THR A 9 -15.14 6.23 49.10
CA THR A 9 -16.19 6.44 48.08
C THR A 9 -15.65 7.13 46.84
N LEU A 10 -14.69 8.06 47.00
CA LEU A 10 -14.02 8.71 45.87
C LEU A 10 -13.17 7.71 45.05
N ARG A 11 -12.44 6.81 45.73
CA ARG A 11 -11.65 5.74 45.06
C ARG A 11 -12.54 4.74 44.32
N GLY A 12 -13.68 4.36 44.90
CA GLY A 12 -14.65 3.49 44.23
C GLY A 12 -15.28 4.13 42.99
N LEU A 13 -15.64 5.41 43.07
CA LEU A 13 -16.11 6.19 41.91
C LEU A 13 -15.04 6.31 40.82
N LEU A 14 -13.79 6.58 41.20
CA LEU A 14 -12.69 6.65 40.23
C LEU A 14 -12.43 5.30 39.56
N ALA A 15 -12.44 4.21 40.33
CA ALA A 15 -12.22 2.86 39.81
C ALA A 15 -13.33 2.42 38.84
N THR A 16 -14.59 2.74 39.15
CA THR A 16 -15.73 2.45 38.25
C THR A 16 -15.66 3.28 36.97
N LEU A 17 -15.25 4.55 37.04
CA LEU A 17 -15.04 5.41 35.88
C LEU A 17 -13.88 4.89 34.99
N CYS A 18 -12.78 4.46 35.61
CA CYS A 18 -11.67 3.82 34.90
C CYS A 18 -12.08 2.50 34.23
N LEU A 19 -12.89 1.67 34.90
CA LEU A 19 -13.39 0.41 34.33
C LEU A 19 -14.28 0.68 33.11
N LEU A 20 -15.19 1.65 33.20
CA LEU A 20 -16.04 2.06 32.08
C LEU A 20 -15.22 2.62 30.91
N ALA A 21 -14.22 3.46 31.20
CA ALA A 21 -13.30 3.97 30.18
C ALA A 21 -12.51 2.83 29.52
N PHE A 22 -12.04 1.85 30.29
CA PHE A 22 -11.34 0.68 29.78
C PHE A 22 -12.24 -0.16 28.87
N LEU A 23 -13.47 -0.47 29.31
CA LEU A 23 -14.47 -1.19 28.51
C LEU A 23 -14.81 -0.46 27.21
N GLY A 24 -15.01 0.86 27.29
CA GLY A 24 -15.25 1.71 26.12
C GLY A 24 -14.07 1.70 25.14
N CYS A 25 -12.84 1.73 25.66
CA CYS A 25 -11.62 1.62 24.85
C CYS A 25 -11.52 0.25 24.16
N CYS A 26 -11.74 -0.85 24.90
CA CYS A 26 -11.77 -2.20 24.33
C CYS A 26 -12.85 -2.36 23.26
N TYR A 27 -14.04 -1.80 23.48
CA TYR A 27 -15.11 -1.80 22.50
C TYR A 27 -14.73 -1.02 21.24
N ALA A 28 -14.17 0.18 21.39
CA ALA A 28 -13.71 0.99 20.26
C ALA A 28 -12.59 0.31 19.46
N LEU A 29 -11.65 -0.36 20.15
CA LEU A 29 -10.61 -1.17 19.52
C LEU A 29 -11.19 -2.36 18.76
N GLY A 30 -12.10 -3.13 19.38
CA GLY A 30 -12.76 -4.26 18.73
C GLY A 30 -13.57 -3.83 17.51
N ASN A 31 -14.25 -2.68 17.61
CA ASN A 31 -15.02 -2.07 16.53
C ASN A 31 -14.16 -1.66 15.32
N ARG A 32 -12.92 -1.22 15.55
CA ARG A 32 -11.98 -0.83 14.48
C ARG A 32 -11.19 -2.01 13.90
N LEU A 33 -10.93 -3.03 14.69
CA LEU A 33 -10.07 -4.16 14.30
C LEU A 33 -10.85 -5.34 13.72
N SER A 34 -12.11 -5.56 14.13
CA SER A 34 -12.88 -6.70 13.67
C SER A 34 -13.50 -6.45 12.29
N PRO A 35 -13.21 -7.30 11.29
CA PRO A 35 -13.93 -7.29 10.01
C PRO A 35 -15.42 -7.53 10.26
N ARG A 36 -16.27 -6.82 9.50
CA ARG A 36 -17.72 -6.98 9.54
C ARG A 36 -18.23 -7.57 8.25
N ASP A 37 -19.30 -8.34 8.34
CA ASP A 37 -20.04 -8.78 7.15
C ASP A 37 -20.85 -7.62 6.54
N ALA A 38 -21.49 -7.89 5.39
CA ALA A 38 -22.36 -6.93 4.70
C ALA A 38 -23.59 -6.49 5.53
N MET A 39 -23.90 -7.19 6.63
CA MET A 39 -25.01 -6.89 7.54
C MET A 39 -24.55 -6.20 8.84
N GLY A 40 -23.25 -5.91 8.98
CA GLY A 40 -22.67 -5.20 10.12
C GLY A 40 -22.26 -6.09 11.32
N HIS A 41 -22.33 -7.41 11.19
CA HIS A 41 -21.95 -8.34 12.25
C HIS A 41 -20.43 -8.59 12.29
N PRO A 42 -19.82 -8.69 13.48
CA PRO A 42 -18.42 -9.07 13.60
C PRO A 42 -18.20 -10.49 13.09
N LEU A 43 -17.36 -10.63 12.07
CA LEU A 43 -17.03 -11.90 11.43
C LEU A 43 -15.99 -12.65 12.27
N LEU A 44 -16.37 -13.82 12.79
CA LEU A 44 -15.42 -14.77 13.36
C LEU A 44 -14.65 -15.44 12.23
N LEU A 45 -13.46 -14.91 11.93
CA LEU A 45 -12.60 -15.45 10.90
C LEU A 45 -11.89 -16.69 11.42
N SER A 46 -11.98 -17.79 10.67
CA SER A 46 -11.05 -18.90 10.86
C SER A 46 -9.62 -18.42 10.55
N PRO A 47 -8.58 -19.09 11.09
CA PRO A 47 -7.18 -18.70 10.85
C PRO A 47 -6.82 -18.60 9.36
N SER A 48 -7.42 -19.44 8.51
CA SER A 48 -7.19 -19.41 7.06
C SER A 48 -7.79 -18.16 6.39
N VAL A 49 -9.02 -17.79 6.76
CA VAL A 49 -9.68 -16.59 6.21
C VAL A 49 -8.99 -15.32 6.71
N TYR A 50 -8.55 -15.29 7.97
CA TYR A 50 -7.76 -14.17 8.49
C TYR A 50 -6.45 -13.97 7.71
N ARG A 51 -5.73 -15.06 7.39
CA ARG A 51 -4.52 -14.98 6.57
C ARG A 51 -4.81 -14.49 5.15
N ALA A 52 -5.90 -14.95 4.54
CA ALA A 52 -6.34 -14.48 3.23
C ALA A 52 -6.66 -12.97 3.24
N GLU A 53 -7.45 -12.50 4.20
CA GLU A 53 -7.79 -11.09 4.33
C GLU A 53 -6.56 -10.22 4.60
N ARG A 54 -5.64 -10.68 5.45
CA ARG A 54 -4.38 -9.98 5.70
C ARG A 54 -3.54 -9.86 4.43
N TYR A 55 -3.43 -10.93 3.66
CA TYR A 55 -2.71 -10.92 2.39
C TYR A 55 -3.38 -10.00 1.36
N ARG A 56 -4.71 -10.05 1.24
CA ARG A 56 -5.50 -9.17 0.37
C ARG A 56 -5.28 -7.69 0.71
N ARG A 57 -5.29 -7.33 2.00
CA ARG A 57 -4.98 -5.95 2.45
C ARG A 57 -3.55 -5.53 2.11
N ALA A 58 -2.58 -6.44 2.26
CA ALA A 58 -1.21 -6.18 1.82
C ALA A 58 -1.16 -5.91 0.31
N ALA A 59 -1.87 -6.72 -0.49
CA ALA A 59 -1.98 -6.53 -1.93
C ALA A 59 -2.58 -5.18 -2.32
N VAL A 60 -3.65 -4.74 -1.67
CA VAL A 60 -4.20 -3.38 -1.84
C VAL A 60 -3.14 -2.31 -1.55
N GLY A 61 -2.38 -2.48 -0.46
CA GLY A 61 -1.29 -1.56 -0.12
C GLY A 61 -0.18 -1.51 -1.17
N TRP A 62 0.22 -2.67 -1.70
CA TRP A 62 1.24 -2.76 -2.75
C TRP A 62 0.76 -2.10 -4.05
N VAL A 63 -0.48 -2.35 -4.49
CA VAL A 63 -1.06 -1.71 -5.67
C VAL A 63 -1.11 -0.19 -5.50
N SER A 64 -1.47 0.31 -4.31
CA SER A 64 -1.40 1.74 -4.03
C SER A 64 0.03 2.30 -4.12
N ARG A 65 1.05 1.56 -3.65
CA ARG A 65 2.46 1.97 -3.78
C ARG A 65 2.92 1.96 -5.24
N MET A 66 2.51 0.97 -6.04
CA MET A 66 2.73 0.98 -7.50
C MET A 66 2.09 2.21 -8.16
N GLY A 67 0.93 2.66 -7.68
CA GLY A 67 0.30 3.92 -8.08
C GLY A 67 1.14 5.16 -7.76
N THR A 68 1.94 5.13 -6.70
CA THR A 68 2.90 6.20 -6.40
C THR A 68 4.10 6.14 -7.33
N VAL A 69 4.66 4.95 -7.57
CA VAL A 69 5.74 4.75 -8.57
C VAL A 69 5.30 5.25 -9.95
N ASP A 70 4.07 4.92 -10.36
CA ASP A 70 3.50 5.38 -11.63
C ASP A 70 3.54 6.90 -11.81
N ARG A 71 3.17 7.64 -10.75
CA ARG A 71 3.22 9.11 -10.75
C ARG A 71 4.66 9.61 -10.85
N LEU A 72 5.57 9.07 -10.04
CA LEU A 72 7.00 9.41 -10.11
C LEU A 72 7.58 9.22 -11.52
N LEU A 73 7.29 8.08 -12.15
CA LEU A 73 7.77 7.78 -13.51
C LEU A 73 7.14 8.70 -14.55
N THR A 74 5.86 9.03 -14.39
CA THR A 74 5.18 9.98 -15.28
C THR A 74 5.80 11.36 -15.19
N ASP A 75 6.03 11.84 -13.98
CA ASP A 75 6.63 13.15 -13.75
C ASP A 75 8.02 13.21 -14.37
N VAL A 76 8.86 12.16 -14.17
CA VAL A 76 10.19 12.08 -14.79
C VAL A 76 10.12 12.05 -16.31
N LEU A 77 9.22 11.23 -16.90
CA LEU A 77 9.11 11.06 -18.34
C LEU A 77 8.41 12.24 -19.05
N ALA A 78 7.70 13.09 -18.31
CA ALA A 78 7.04 14.29 -18.83
C ALA A 78 8.01 15.47 -19.04
N GLU A 79 9.12 15.50 -18.28
CA GLU A 79 10.13 16.54 -18.39
C GLU A 79 10.81 16.51 -19.78
N GLU A 80 10.93 17.66 -20.42
CA GLU A 80 11.71 17.83 -21.65
C GLU A 80 13.16 18.13 -21.30
N GLY A 81 14.11 17.53 -22.04
CA GLY A 81 15.53 17.56 -21.71
C GLY A 81 16.07 18.97 -21.46
N GLY A 82 16.29 19.31 -20.20
CA GLY A 82 16.98 20.51 -19.77
C GLY A 82 18.49 20.28 -19.63
N THR A 83 19.29 21.29 -19.95
CA THR A 83 20.76 21.26 -19.77
C THR A 83 21.22 21.84 -18.44
N ASP A 84 20.30 22.33 -17.60
CA ASP A 84 20.60 22.85 -16.26
C ASP A 84 21.08 21.71 -15.33
N PRO A 85 22.28 21.81 -14.74
CA PRO A 85 22.79 20.81 -13.81
C PRO A 85 21.87 20.54 -12.61
N ALA A 86 21.18 21.56 -12.10
CA ALA A 86 20.26 21.38 -10.97
C ALA A 86 19.03 20.54 -11.38
N HIS A 87 18.50 20.79 -12.58
CA HIS A 87 17.42 20.00 -13.17
C HIS A 87 17.84 18.55 -13.43
N LEU A 88 19.00 18.32 -14.05
CA LEU A 88 19.52 16.97 -14.34
C LEU A 88 19.74 16.16 -13.05
N TYR A 89 20.29 16.80 -12.01
CA TYR A 89 20.43 16.16 -10.71
C TYR A 89 19.08 15.78 -10.11
N ALA A 90 18.10 16.70 -10.12
CA ALA A 90 16.76 16.43 -9.61
C ALA A 90 16.07 15.27 -10.37
N LEU A 91 16.24 15.22 -11.70
CA LEU A 91 15.70 14.16 -12.55
C LEU A 91 16.32 12.80 -12.21
N GLY A 92 17.65 12.73 -12.07
CA GLY A 92 18.38 11.53 -11.64
C GLY A 92 17.88 11.02 -10.29
N ARG A 93 17.76 11.93 -9.32
CA ARG A 93 17.31 11.60 -7.96
C ARG A 93 15.89 11.05 -7.93
N ARG A 94 14.96 11.58 -8.75
CA ARG A 94 13.60 11.07 -8.88
C ARG A 94 13.56 9.69 -9.55
N ALA A 95 14.42 9.45 -10.55
CA ALA A 95 14.51 8.15 -11.20
C ALA A 95 15.06 7.08 -10.24
N GLU A 96 16.08 7.41 -9.44
CA GLU A 96 16.60 6.55 -8.37
C GLU A 96 15.53 6.22 -7.32
N GLU A 97 14.76 7.22 -6.89
CA GLU A 97 13.64 7.05 -5.97
C GLU A 97 12.59 6.07 -6.53
N ALA A 98 12.24 6.20 -7.81
CA ALA A 98 11.29 5.30 -8.45
C ALA A 98 11.81 3.85 -8.56
N VAL A 99 13.12 3.65 -8.83
CA VAL A 99 13.76 2.32 -8.81
C VAL A 99 13.78 1.74 -7.39
N GLY A 100 14.11 2.56 -6.39
CA GLY A 100 14.11 2.15 -4.99
C GLY A 100 12.74 1.68 -4.52
N GLU A 101 11.70 2.48 -4.77
CA GLU A 101 10.33 2.13 -4.37
C GLU A 101 9.78 0.92 -5.11
N SER A 102 10.02 0.81 -6.43
CA SER A 102 9.58 -0.37 -7.19
C SER A 102 10.27 -1.66 -6.75
N THR A 103 11.57 -1.60 -6.41
CA THR A 103 12.31 -2.73 -5.83
C THR A 103 11.74 -3.13 -4.48
N ALA A 104 11.48 -2.15 -3.60
CA ALA A 104 10.92 -2.41 -2.27
C ALA A 104 9.52 -3.06 -2.37
N VAL A 105 8.66 -2.57 -3.27
CA VAL A 105 7.35 -3.19 -3.51
C VAL A 105 7.50 -4.62 -4.01
N LEU A 106 8.37 -4.87 -5.00
CA LEU A 106 8.58 -6.23 -5.53
C LEU A 106 9.11 -7.18 -4.44
N GLN A 107 10.04 -6.72 -3.61
CA GLN A 107 10.56 -7.51 -2.49
C GLN A 107 9.45 -7.86 -1.49
N ASP A 108 8.62 -6.89 -1.09
CA ASP A 108 7.51 -7.14 -0.18
C ASP A 108 6.52 -8.16 -0.74
N VAL A 109 6.22 -8.10 -2.04
CA VAL A 109 5.35 -9.05 -2.74
C VAL A 109 5.96 -10.45 -2.73
N VAL A 110 7.23 -10.58 -3.13
CA VAL A 110 7.93 -11.87 -3.25
C VAL A 110 8.14 -12.54 -1.90
N PHE A 111 8.49 -11.78 -0.86
CA PHE A 111 8.78 -12.30 0.47
C PHE A 111 7.55 -12.42 1.38
N THR A 112 6.36 -12.10 0.88
CA THR A 112 5.11 -12.35 1.62
C THR A 112 4.44 -13.61 1.06
N PRO A 113 4.49 -14.75 1.76
CA PRO A 113 3.96 -16.00 1.25
C PRO A 113 2.43 -15.96 1.13
N PRO A 114 1.86 -16.27 -0.05
CA PRO A 114 0.42 -16.25 -0.22
C PRO A 114 -0.24 -17.45 0.47
N PRO A 115 -1.45 -17.30 1.02
CA PRO A 115 -2.27 -18.44 1.37
C PRO A 115 -2.71 -19.18 0.09
N ALA A 116 -2.93 -20.49 0.19
CA ALA A 116 -3.23 -21.34 -0.98
C ALA A 116 -4.41 -20.83 -1.83
N ALA A 117 -5.42 -20.21 -1.20
CA ALA A 117 -6.58 -19.65 -1.90
C ALA A 117 -6.26 -18.41 -2.77
N LEU A 118 -5.10 -17.77 -2.58
CA LEU A 118 -4.73 -16.50 -3.22
C LEU A 118 -3.48 -16.59 -4.10
N VAL A 119 -3.04 -17.80 -4.47
CA VAL A 119 -1.85 -17.97 -5.33
C VAL A 119 -2.01 -17.22 -6.66
N GLY A 120 -3.17 -17.30 -7.31
CA GLY A 120 -3.41 -16.56 -8.56
C GLY A 120 -3.37 -15.03 -8.40
N LEU A 121 -3.81 -14.50 -7.24
CA LEU A 121 -3.66 -13.07 -6.94
C LEU A 121 -2.17 -12.72 -6.75
N ALA A 122 -1.42 -13.57 -6.05
CA ALA A 122 0.00 -13.36 -5.80
C ALA A 122 0.80 -13.29 -7.10
N GLU A 123 0.54 -14.21 -8.02
CA GLU A 123 1.17 -14.24 -9.36
C GLU A 123 0.89 -12.97 -10.15
N GLN A 124 -0.38 -12.51 -10.15
CA GLN A 124 -0.75 -11.26 -10.82
C GLN A 124 -0.06 -10.05 -10.21
N VAL A 125 -0.12 -9.91 -8.87
CA VAL A 125 0.54 -8.80 -8.16
C VAL A 125 2.04 -8.78 -8.42
N GLN A 126 2.69 -9.96 -8.39
CA GLN A 126 4.12 -10.08 -8.68
C GLN A 126 4.45 -9.66 -10.12
N ALA A 127 3.63 -10.05 -11.09
CA ALA A 127 3.80 -9.63 -12.48
C ALA A 127 3.68 -8.11 -12.63
N VAL A 128 2.71 -7.47 -11.96
CA VAL A 128 2.57 -6.00 -11.98
C VAL A 128 3.77 -5.32 -11.30
N ALA A 129 4.20 -5.81 -10.13
CA ALA A 129 5.35 -5.27 -9.41
C ALA A 129 6.63 -5.31 -10.26
N GLN A 130 6.86 -6.44 -10.93
CA GLN A 130 7.98 -6.65 -11.84
C GLN A 130 7.91 -5.67 -13.03
N ALA A 131 6.74 -5.50 -13.64
CA ALA A 131 6.56 -4.58 -14.75
C ALA A 131 6.86 -3.11 -14.36
N TYR A 132 6.48 -2.69 -13.15
CA TYR A 132 6.84 -1.36 -12.63
C TYR A 132 8.33 -1.19 -12.37
N LEU A 133 9.02 -2.22 -11.86
CA LEU A 133 10.47 -2.19 -11.71
C LEU A 133 11.17 -2.06 -13.06
N GLU A 134 10.72 -2.81 -14.07
CA GLU A 134 11.27 -2.71 -15.42
C GLU A 134 11.04 -1.33 -16.05
N ALA A 135 9.87 -0.73 -15.84
CA ALA A 135 9.60 0.64 -16.27
C ALA A 135 10.49 1.67 -15.56
N ALA A 136 10.73 1.49 -14.25
CA ALA A 136 11.62 2.36 -13.48
C ALA A 136 13.08 2.25 -13.95
N GLN A 137 13.56 1.03 -14.20
CA GLN A 137 14.91 0.81 -14.73
C GLN A 137 15.08 1.39 -16.14
N ALA A 138 14.08 1.24 -17.01
CA ALA A 138 14.10 1.85 -18.34
C ALA A 138 14.11 3.38 -18.27
N THR A 139 13.34 3.95 -17.34
CA THR A 139 13.32 5.40 -17.08
C THR A 139 14.68 5.89 -16.58
N ALA A 140 15.28 5.20 -15.60
CA ALA A 140 16.62 5.54 -15.10
C ALA A 140 17.68 5.45 -16.20
N ARG A 141 17.59 4.46 -17.10
CA ARG A 141 18.47 4.37 -18.28
C ARG A 141 18.33 5.58 -19.19
N TRP A 142 17.11 6.02 -19.48
CA TRP A 142 16.87 7.23 -20.26
C TRP A 142 17.41 8.48 -19.55
N VAL A 143 17.23 8.62 -18.24
CA VAL A 143 17.77 9.77 -17.50
C VAL A 143 19.31 9.80 -17.53
N GLY A 144 19.97 8.64 -17.45
CA GLY A 144 21.42 8.53 -17.54
C GLY A 144 21.98 8.71 -18.96
N ALA A 145 21.18 8.41 -19.98
CA ALA A 145 21.53 8.55 -21.40
C ALA A 145 20.26 8.97 -22.18
N PRO A 146 20.00 10.29 -22.34
CA PRO A 146 18.72 10.82 -22.82
C PRO A 146 18.57 10.69 -24.35
N GLU A 147 18.51 9.46 -24.83
CA GLU A 147 18.23 9.12 -26.22
C GLU A 147 16.72 8.98 -26.44
N PRO A 148 16.17 9.44 -27.58
CA PRO A 148 14.74 9.33 -27.89
C PRO A 148 14.24 7.87 -27.81
N GLU A 149 15.00 6.91 -28.32
CA GLU A 149 14.66 5.49 -28.29
C GLU A 149 14.53 4.95 -26.86
N ALA A 150 15.43 5.34 -25.96
CA ALA A 150 15.37 4.97 -24.55
C ALA A 150 14.12 5.54 -23.86
N ARG A 151 13.73 6.78 -24.20
CA ARG A 151 12.49 7.41 -23.70
C ARG A 151 11.26 6.65 -24.16
N TYR A 152 11.18 6.30 -25.45
CA TYR A 152 10.07 5.52 -26.00
C TYR A 152 9.96 4.15 -25.35
N ALA A 153 11.09 3.46 -25.15
CA ALA A 153 11.11 2.19 -24.45
C ALA A 153 10.60 2.31 -23.01
N ALA A 154 10.99 3.36 -22.28
CA ALA A 154 10.50 3.62 -20.92
C ALA A 154 8.98 3.88 -20.89
N LEU A 155 8.48 4.69 -21.82
CA LEU A 155 7.05 4.97 -21.97
C LEU A 155 6.23 3.70 -22.25
N GLU A 156 6.69 2.82 -23.15
CA GLU A 156 5.98 1.58 -23.47
C GLU A 156 5.98 0.58 -22.30
N ARG A 157 7.09 0.51 -21.55
CA ARG A 157 7.15 -0.29 -20.32
C ARG A 157 6.18 0.23 -19.27
N LEU A 158 6.11 1.55 -19.06
CA LEU A 158 5.15 2.17 -18.15
C LEU A 158 3.70 1.90 -18.61
N ARG A 159 3.43 1.98 -19.92
CA ARG A 159 2.11 1.66 -20.49
C ARG A 159 1.70 0.21 -20.24
N THR A 160 2.63 -0.73 -20.44
CA THR A 160 2.42 -2.15 -20.13
C THR A 160 2.13 -2.35 -18.65
N ALA A 161 2.93 -1.76 -17.76
CA ALA A 161 2.74 -1.85 -16.31
C ALA A 161 1.36 -1.33 -15.87
N ARG A 162 0.90 -0.21 -16.45
CA ARG A 162 -0.44 0.34 -16.23
C ARG A 162 -1.55 -0.59 -16.69
N GLY A 163 -1.39 -1.21 -17.86
CA GLY A 163 -2.32 -2.20 -18.39
C GLY A 163 -2.54 -3.34 -17.40
N LEU A 164 -1.44 -3.94 -16.95
CA LEU A 164 -1.47 -5.03 -15.96
C LEU A 164 -2.05 -4.58 -14.61
N ARG A 165 -1.73 -3.36 -14.14
CA ARG A 165 -2.29 -2.82 -12.91
C ARG A 165 -3.80 -2.64 -12.99
N MET A 166 -4.31 -2.10 -14.11
CA MET A 166 -5.76 -1.94 -14.32
C MET A 166 -6.48 -3.29 -14.36
N GLU A 167 -5.88 -4.32 -14.95
CA GLU A 167 -6.44 -5.68 -14.94
C GLU A 167 -6.48 -6.26 -13.52
N LEU A 168 -5.40 -6.08 -12.75
CA LEU A 168 -5.32 -6.49 -11.36
C LEU A 168 -6.35 -5.76 -10.47
N GLU A 169 -6.50 -4.45 -10.64
CA GLU A 169 -7.47 -3.62 -9.89
C GLU A 169 -8.92 -4.06 -10.16
N ARG A 170 -9.22 -4.61 -11.34
CA ARG A 170 -10.55 -5.18 -11.67
C ARG A 170 -10.78 -6.58 -11.10
N SER A 171 -9.78 -7.20 -10.49
CA SER A 171 -9.95 -8.52 -9.89
C SER A 171 -10.93 -8.48 -8.72
N ALA A 172 -11.74 -9.54 -8.57
CA ALA A 172 -12.73 -9.64 -7.49
C ALA A 172 -12.13 -9.57 -6.07
N TRP A 173 -10.82 -9.78 -5.94
CA TRP A 173 -10.10 -9.70 -4.67
C TRP A 173 -9.75 -8.28 -4.26
N LEU A 174 -9.63 -7.35 -5.22
CA LEU A 174 -9.24 -5.97 -5.00
C LEU A 174 -10.39 -4.98 -5.23
N ASP A 175 -11.46 -5.41 -5.89
CA ASP A 175 -12.70 -4.64 -6.04
C ASP A 175 -13.34 -4.41 -4.65
N ALA A 176 -13.24 -3.17 -4.15
CA ALA A 176 -13.85 -2.75 -2.90
C ALA A 176 -15.34 -2.49 -3.16
N ARG A 177 -16.15 -3.54 -3.13
CA ARG A 177 -17.62 -3.41 -2.97
C ARG A 177 -18.00 -3.36 -1.50
#